data_AF-A0A945A9H9-F1
#
_entry.id   AF-A0A945A9H9-F1
#
_cell.length_a   1.000
_cell.length_b   1.000
_cell.length_c   1.000
_cell.angle_alpha   90.00
_cell.angle_beta   90.00
_cell.angle_gamma   90.00
#
_symmetry.space_group_name_H-M   'P 1'
#
loop_
_entity.id
_entity.type
_entity.pdbx_description
1 polymer ?
#
loop_
_entity_poly.entity_id
_entity_poly.type
_entity_poly.pdbx_seq_one_letter_code
_entity_poly.pdbx_strand_id
1 'polypeptide(L)'
;MKKRIAEGRWEPNGGMYVEADCNLPSGESLIRQFLKGQHYNKKHFSYQSDTFWLPDTFGYNAALPQIMNGCGISYFCTTKLDWNETNVFPYDSFKWKGIDQSEVIVHFNDTHNSPNPQNLNYKIYGGKNSEGTYFGNPIKHPDVNQSKLISFGIGDGGGGPDYDMLEEAKRVKSLPGCPVAKYSTVSEFMIDLSKKGDTLPIFKGELYLEGHRGTLTQMAAIKRYNRKIEIALKQWEMLLCFSKFSKDIEIDWQEEMTQLNKWWHGLMLNQFHDIIPGTCIPEEHDRALRDYQTLSEQITNRRAAFCSSLATDVNDSLSLVNLHAWSIQGITKIVLPSAIKDLKDTFTNSDGITFQAYKNLSDEQCVSIDKTNINGYAIQTVSLDTAGQETKEIPFEYKDHILNTPMYRVTFDQYGYIESLWDKEEEREIRGEGASLSCLWMGEDVPMKWDNWDIDYDQKHKMKLV
;
A
#
# COMPACT_ATOMS: atom_id res chain seq x y z
N MET A 1 30.25 -3.00 12.82
CA MET A 1 29.39 -3.42 11.70
C MET A 1 30.14 -3.52 10.37
N LYS A 2 30.61 -2.43 9.73
CA LYS A 2 31.28 -2.46 8.41
C LYS A 2 32.35 -3.56 8.24
N LYS A 3 33.24 -3.73 9.23
CA LYS A 3 34.25 -4.81 9.23
C LYS A 3 33.62 -6.21 9.15
N ARG A 4 32.53 -6.45 9.90
CA ARG A 4 31.83 -7.75 9.91
C ARG A 4 31.11 -8.02 8.60
N ILE A 5 30.61 -6.97 7.95
CA ILE A 5 30.03 -7.07 6.60
C ILE A 5 31.11 -7.45 5.59
N ALA A 6 32.26 -6.76 5.61
CA ALA A 6 33.39 -7.08 4.72
C ALA A 6 33.96 -8.49 4.97
N GLU A 7 33.86 -9.01 6.19
CA GLU A 7 34.21 -10.40 6.54
C GLU A 7 33.14 -11.43 6.13
N GLY A 8 31.97 -11.02 5.62
CA GLY A 8 30.85 -11.92 5.31
C GLY A 8 30.11 -12.46 6.54
N ARG A 9 30.33 -11.87 7.73
CA ARG A 9 29.74 -12.32 9.01
C ARG A 9 28.45 -11.59 9.37
N TRP A 10 28.13 -10.52 8.67
CA TRP A 10 26.88 -9.77 8.80
C TRP A 10 26.42 -9.41 7.40
N GLU A 11 25.19 -9.78 7.06
CA GLU A 11 24.57 -9.47 5.77
C GLU A 11 23.51 -8.37 5.93
N PRO A 12 23.69 -7.16 5.35
CA PRO A 12 22.67 -6.13 5.36
C PRO A 12 21.65 -6.39 4.22
N ASN A 13 21.00 -7.55 4.25
CA ASN A 13 19.92 -7.90 3.32
C ASN A 13 18.57 -7.34 3.77
N GLY A 14 17.51 -7.56 2.98
CA GLY A 14 16.16 -7.05 3.24
C GLY A 14 15.66 -6.13 2.14
N GLY A 15 16.55 -5.38 1.48
CA GLY A 15 16.25 -4.58 0.28
C GLY A 15 15.48 -3.28 0.51
N MET A 16 14.49 -3.26 1.42
CA MET A 16 13.68 -2.08 1.73
C MET A 16 14.28 -1.16 2.81
N TYR A 17 13.74 0.05 2.96
CA TYR A 17 14.12 1.00 4.02
C TYR A 17 13.53 0.60 5.38
N VAL A 18 12.27 0.12 5.39
CA VAL A 18 11.67 -0.59 6.52
C VAL A 18 11.03 -1.88 6.02
N GLU A 19 10.70 -2.80 6.93
CA GLU A 19 9.85 -3.96 6.62
C GLU A 19 8.41 -3.47 6.43
N ALA A 20 8.11 -2.95 5.24
CA ALA A 20 6.85 -2.29 4.94
C ALA A 20 5.70 -3.30 4.75
N ASP A 21 4.47 -2.84 5.00
CA ASP A 21 3.29 -3.54 4.51
C ASP A 21 3.31 -3.63 2.98
N CYS A 22 2.77 -4.72 2.43
CA CYS A 22 2.79 -5.01 1.00
C CYS A 22 1.42 -4.91 0.32
N ASN A 23 0.36 -4.52 1.03
CA ASN A 23 -0.99 -4.44 0.47
C ASN A 23 -1.49 -2.99 0.38
N LEU A 24 -1.22 -2.18 1.40
CA LEU A 24 -1.74 -0.82 1.54
C LEU A 24 -0.90 0.24 0.81
N PRO A 25 0.44 0.19 0.82
CA PRO A 25 1.25 1.16 0.08
C PRO A 25 1.09 1.02 -1.44
N SER A 26 1.16 2.15 -2.14
CA SER A 26 1.20 2.18 -3.60
C SER A 26 2.47 1.53 -4.15
N GLY A 27 2.42 1.11 -5.42
CA GLY A 27 3.61 0.61 -6.12
C GLY A 27 4.78 1.60 -6.12
N GLU A 28 4.52 2.91 -6.23
CA GLU A 28 5.57 3.93 -6.13
C GLU A 28 6.21 3.92 -4.73
N SER A 29 5.42 3.84 -3.66
CA SER A 29 5.96 3.72 -2.30
C SER A 29 6.82 2.48 -2.12
N LEU A 30 6.38 1.31 -2.63
CA LEU A 30 7.18 0.08 -2.58
C LEU A 30 8.51 0.24 -3.34
N ILE A 31 8.50 0.87 -4.52
CA ILE A 31 9.73 1.20 -5.27
C ILE A 31 10.63 2.12 -4.45
N ARG A 32 10.08 3.15 -3.79
CA ARG A 32 10.84 4.07 -2.94
C ARG A 32 11.46 3.37 -1.73
N GLN A 33 10.76 2.41 -1.12
CA GLN A 33 11.29 1.58 -0.04
C GLN A 33 12.55 0.85 -0.50
N PHE A 34 12.48 0.15 -1.64
CA PHE A 34 13.63 -0.55 -2.21
C PHE A 34 14.77 0.40 -2.63
N LEU A 35 14.46 1.47 -3.36
CA LEU A 35 15.46 2.44 -3.80
C LEU A 35 16.21 3.04 -2.60
N LYS A 36 15.49 3.39 -1.53
CA LYS A 36 16.09 3.95 -0.33
C LYS A 36 16.96 2.94 0.41
N GLY A 37 16.48 1.70 0.59
CA GLY A 37 17.25 0.61 1.20
C GLY A 37 18.53 0.29 0.42
N GLN A 38 18.40 0.06 -0.88
CA GLN A 38 19.52 -0.21 -1.78
C GLN A 38 20.55 0.93 -1.81
N HIS A 39 20.09 2.18 -1.90
CA HIS A 39 21.00 3.33 -1.88
C HIS A 39 21.76 3.43 -0.55
N TYR A 40 21.10 3.20 0.57
CA TYR A 40 21.73 3.22 1.89
C TYR A 40 22.82 2.14 1.98
N ASN A 41 22.48 0.90 1.62
CA ASN A 41 23.41 -0.23 1.68
C ASN A 41 24.63 -0.03 0.76
N LYS A 42 24.41 0.46 -0.46
CA LYS A 42 25.50 0.76 -1.40
C LYS A 42 26.41 1.86 -0.88
N LYS A 43 25.85 2.95 -0.36
CA LYS A 43 26.61 4.10 0.14
C LYS A 43 27.41 3.78 1.41
N HIS A 44 26.83 3.03 2.34
CA HIS A 44 27.42 2.85 3.66
C HIS A 44 28.21 1.54 3.81
N PHE A 45 27.86 0.51 3.05
CA PHE A 45 28.40 -0.84 3.19
C PHE A 45 29.01 -1.41 1.91
N SER A 46 28.91 -0.71 0.76
CA SER A 46 29.30 -1.24 -0.54
C SER A 46 28.63 -2.58 -0.86
N TYR A 47 27.41 -2.76 -0.35
CA TYR A 47 26.61 -3.98 -0.48
C TYR A 47 25.35 -3.67 -1.28
N GLN A 48 24.97 -4.58 -2.15
CA GLN A 48 23.71 -4.55 -2.89
C GLN A 48 22.89 -5.75 -2.44
N SER A 49 21.73 -5.49 -1.86
CA SER A 49 20.80 -6.54 -1.44
C SER A 49 20.30 -7.27 -2.68
N ASP A 50 20.22 -8.59 -2.59
CA ASP A 50 19.67 -9.48 -3.62
C ASP A 50 18.39 -10.19 -3.16
N THR A 51 18.11 -10.13 -1.85
CA THR A 51 17.01 -10.83 -1.20
C THR A 51 16.13 -9.86 -0.44
N PHE A 52 14.84 -9.88 -0.78
CA PHE A 52 13.81 -9.25 0.03
C PHE A 52 13.49 -10.16 1.21
N TRP A 53 13.85 -9.73 2.41
CA TRP A 53 13.57 -10.44 3.65
C TRP A 53 12.39 -9.75 4.33
N LEU A 54 11.24 -10.45 4.37
CA LEU A 54 10.01 -9.90 4.94
C LEU A 54 9.22 -11.01 5.65
N PRO A 55 9.61 -11.38 6.87
CA PRO A 55 9.04 -12.52 7.57
C PRO A 55 7.64 -12.22 8.14
N ASP A 56 7.34 -10.96 8.48
CA ASP A 56 6.22 -10.61 9.37
C ASP A 56 5.08 -9.81 8.71
N THR A 57 5.08 -9.66 7.39
CA THR A 57 4.04 -8.91 6.67
C THR A 57 2.81 -9.75 6.35
N PHE A 58 1.63 -9.09 6.36
CA PHE A 58 0.33 -9.72 6.30
C PHE A 58 -0.19 -9.94 4.86
N GLY A 59 0.58 -10.69 4.06
CA GLY A 59 0.25 -11.02 2.66
C GLY A 59 1.03 -10.20 1.64
N TYR A 60 1.06 -10.66 0.37
CA TYR A 60 1.93 -10.10 -0.66
C TYR A 60 1.24 -10.00 -2.03
N ASN A 61 1.11 -8.76 -2.52
CA ASN A 61 0.47 -8.48 -3.80
C ASN A 61 1.25 -9.06 -5.01
N ALA A 62 0.51 -9.39 -6.08
CA ALA A 62 1.03 -10.06 -7.27
C ALA A 62 1.89 -9.20 -8.21
N ALA A 63 2.10 -7.91 -7.90
CA ALA A 63 2.98 -7.02 -8.66
C ALA A 63 4.41 -6.97 -8.08
N LEU A 64 4.62 -7.49 -6.86
CA LEU A 64 5.93 -7.49 -6.21
C LEU A 64 7.04 -8.15 -7.03
N PRO A 65 6.85 -9.29 -7.73
CA PRO A 65 7.91 -9.86 -8.57
C PRO A 65 8.46 -8.87 -9.61
N GLN A 66 7.58 -8.08 -10.23
CA GLN A 66 7.97 -7.03 -11.17
C GLN A 66 8.75 -5.90 -10.48
N ILE A 67 8.23 -5.41 -9.35
CA ILE A 67 8.86 -4.33 -8.58
C ILE A 67 10.25 -4.76 -8.09
N MET A 68 10.36 -5.95 -7.52
CA MET A 68 11.60 -6.55 -7.02
C MET A 68 12.65 -6.63 -8.12
N ASN A 69 12.29 -7.20 -9.28
CA ASN A 69 13.19 -7.30 -10.43
C ASN A 69 13.64 -5.90 -10.91
N GLY A 70 12.73 -4.94 -10.99
CA GLY A 70 13.03 -3.55 -11.34
C GLY A 70 13.98 -2.85 -10.35
N CYS A 71 14.00 -3.31 -9.09
CA CYS A 71 14.90 -2.82 -8.04
C CYS A 71 16.16 -3.68 -7.84
N GLY A 72 16.39 -4.68 -8.69
CA GLY A 72 17.56 -5.56 -8.64
C GLY A 72 17.54 -6.57 -7.49
N ILE A 73 16.35 -6.97 -7.05
CA ILE A 73 16.13 -8.03 -6.06
C ILE A 73 15.57 -9.26 -6.77
N SER A 74 16.23 -10.42 -6.62
CA SER A 74 15.86 -11.65 -7.34
C SER A 74 15.27 -12.73 -6.43
N TYR A 75 15.42 -12.55 -5.11
CA TYR A 75 15.06 -13.53 -4.11
C TYR A 75 14.09 -12.95 -3.10
N PHE A 76 13.18 -13.79 -2.59
CA PHE A 76 12.22 -13.42 -1.56
C PHE A 76 12.22 -14.46 -0.43
N CYS A 77 12.27 -14.00 0.81
CA CYS A 77 12.16 -14.82 1.99
C CYS A 77 11.05 -14.29 2.91
N THR A 78 10.13 -15.16 3.30
CA THR A 78 8.98 -14.81 4.16
C THR A 78 8.57 -15.99 5.06
N THR A 79 7.69 -15.75 6.04
CA THR A 79 7.22 -16.76 7.01
C THR A 79 5.69 -16.82 7.13
N LYS A 80 4.98 -15.68 7.08
CA LYS A 80 3.56 -15.59 7.46
C LYS A 80 2.59 -16.50 6.71
N LEU A 81 2.90 -16.94 5.50
CA LEU A 81 1.96 -17.73 4.68
C LEU A 81 1.71 -19.15 5.21
N ASP A 82 2.50 -19.61 6.20
CA ASP A 82 2.19 -20.84 6.94
C ASP A 82 1.09 -20.64 8.01
N TRP A 83 0.58 -19.41 8.20
CA TRP A 83 -0.46 -19.06 9.18
C TRP A 83 -1.87 -18.99 8.58
N ASN A 84 -2.06 -19.51 7.37
CA ASN A 84 -3.37 -19.52 6.73
C ASN A 84 -4.43 -20.22 7.59
N GLU A 85 -5.61 -19.61 7.68
CA GLU A 85 -6.74 -20.09 8.47
C GLU A 85 -7.29 -21.43 7.96
N THR A 86 -7.41 -21.59 6.63
CA THR A 86 -8.07 -22.76 6.03
C THR A 86 -7.14 -23.60 5.18
N ASN A 87 -6.39 -22.99 4.24
CA ASN A 87 -5.62 -23.73 3.26
C ASN A 87 -4.13 -23.77 3.60
N VAL A 88 -3.57 -24.99 3.62
CA VAL A 88 -2.12 -25.19 3.72
C VAL A 88 -1.47 -24.77 2.39
N PHE A 89 -0.57 -23.79 2.44
CA PHE A 89 0.16 -23.37 1.24
C PHE A 89 1.04 -24.53 0.73
N PRO A 90 1.09 -24.80 -0.59
CA PRO A 90 1.67 -26.06 -1.10
C PRO A 90 3.20 -26.10 -1.14
N TYR A 91 3.89 -24.97 -1.16
CA TYR A 91 5.34 -24.90 -1.41
C TYR A 91 6.13 -24.30 -0.25
N ASP A 92 7.37 -24.74 -0.07
CA ASP A 92 8.38 -24.09 0.78
C ASP A 92 9.41 -23.33 -0.07
N SER A 93 9.67 -23.80 -1.30
CA SER A 93 10.64 -23.22 -2.23
C SER A 93 10.05 -23.24 -3.64
N PHE A 94 9.90 -22.09 -4.29
CA PHE A 94 9.19 -21.98 -5.57
C PHE A 94 9.59 -20.74 -6.38
N LYS A 95 9.23 -20.72 -7.66
CA LYS A 95 9.25 -19.51 -8.51
C LYS A 95 7.90 -18.80 -8.36
N TRP A 96 7.91 -17.58 -7.85
CA TRP A 96 6.73 -16.74 -7.78
C TRP A 96 6.62 -15.87 -9.02
N LYS A 97 5.51 -16.03 -9.73
CA LYS A 97 5.22 -15.36 -10.99
C LYS A 97 4.13 -14.31 -10.81
N GLY A 98 4.50 -13.06 -11.06
CA GLY A 98 3.61 -11.90 -11.01
C GLY A 98 2.60 -11.87 -12.16
N ILE A 99 1.66 -10.93 -12.09
CA ILE A 99 0.62 -10.76 -13.13
C ILE A 99 1.20 -10.45 -14.52
N ASP A 100 2.35 -9.79 -14.56
CA ASP A 100 3.08 -9.41 -15.78
C ASP A 100 4.02 -10.50 -16.29
N GLN A 101 4.01 -11.68 -15.66
CA GLN A 101 4.93 -12.80 -15.92
C GLN A 101 6.36 -12.62 -15.39
N SER A 102 6.69 -11.53 -14.67
CA SER A 102 7.96 -11.43 -13.95
C SER A 102 8.07 -12.52 -12.89
N GLU A 103 9.27 -13.06 -12.70
CA GLU A 103 9.52 -14.17 -11.76
C GLU A 103 10.62 -13.82 -10.75
N VAL A 104 10.44 -14.25 -9.51
CA VAL A 104 11.44 -14.24 -8.43
C VAL A 104 11.45 -15.60 -7.72
N ILE A 105 12.56 -15.98 -7.10
CA ILE A 105 12.62 -17.23 -6.32
C ILE A 105 12.26 -16.94 -4.88
N VAL A 106 11.35 -17.74 -4.33
CA VAL A 106 10.83 -17.60 -2.97
C VAL A 106 11.25 -18.80 -2.13
N HIS A 107 11.63 -18.53 -0.88
CA HIS A 107 11.72 -19.53 0.17
C HIS A 107 10.92 -19.12 1.41
N PHE A 108 10.12 -20.03 1.94
CA PHE A 108 9.46 -19.86 3.22
C PHE A 108 10.41 -20.26 4.34
N ASN A 109 10.87 -19.25 5.06
CA ASN A 109 11.80 -19.39 6.16
C ASN A 109 11.05 -19.72 7.46
N ASP A 110 11.72 -20.41 8.37
CA ASP A 110 11.27 -20.54 9.75
C ASP A 110 11.95 -19.48 10.65
N THR A 111 11.16 -18.76 11.44
CA THR A 111 11.62 -17.79 12.47
C THR A 111 11.38 -18.30 13.89
N HIS A 112 11.93 -17.58 14.89
CA HIS A 112 11.83 -17.89 16.33
C HIS A 112 12.31 -19.30 16.71
N ASN A 113 13.35 -19.79 16.03
CA ASN A 113 13.90 -21.10 16.29
C ASN A 113 15.01 -21.07 17.33
N SER A 114 15.20 -22.21 18.01
CA SER A 114 16.46 -22.53 18.68
C SER A 114 17.31 -23.43 17.76
N PRO A 115 18.64 -23.26 17.74
CA PRO A 115 19.53 -24.12 16.96
C PRO A 115 19.80 -25.49 17.62
N ASN A 116 19.04 -25.88 18.66
CA ASN A 116 19.25 -27.13 19.37
C ASN A 116 18.91 -28.39 18.52
N PRO A 117 19.45 -29.57 18.88
CA PRO A 117 19.21 -30.84 18.19
C PRO A 117 17.74 -31.21 17.96
N GLN A 118 16.88 -30.96 18.96
CA GLN A 118 15.48 -31.34 18.90
C GLN A 118 14.73 -30.50 17.88
N ASN A 119 14.94 -29.19 17.90
CA ASN A 119 14.32 -28.28 16.95
C ASN A 119 14.81 -28.53 15.52
N LEU A 120 16.11 -28.73 15.31
CA LEU A 120 16.63 -29.05 13.97
C LEU A 120 16.07 -30.36 13.41
N ASN A 121 16.01 -31.42 14.22
CA ASN A 121 15.39 -32.68 13.80
C ASN A 121 13.91 -32.50 13.46
N TYR A 122 13.16 -31.78 14.31
CA TYR A 122 11.75 -31.48 14.06
C TYR A 122 11.54 -30.70 12.76
N LYS A 123 12.38 -29.69 12.48
CA LYS A 123 12.26 -28.81 11.29
C LYS A 123 12.73 -29.44 9.98
N ILE A 124 13.49 -30.54 10.01
CA ILE A 124 13.97 -31.24 8.81
C ILE A 124 13.25 -32.56 8.58
N TYR A 125 13.05 -33.38 9.63
CA TYR A 125 12.49 -34.73 9.51
C TYR A 125 11.04 -34.83 9.99
N GLY A 126 10.50 -33.78 10.60
CA GLY A 126 9.17 -33.81 11.21
C GLY A 126 9.16 -34.55 12.55
N GLY A 127 7.97 -34.78 13.09
CA GLY A 127 7.82 -35.51 14.35
C GLY A 127 6.76 -34.91 15.26
N LYS A 128 6.79 -35.33 16.53
CA LYS A 128 5.89 -34.81 17.56
C LYS A 128 6.50 -33.58 18.20
N ASN A 129 5.73 -32.51 18.31
CA ASN A 129 6.09 -31.40 19.20
C ASN A 129 5.99 -31.85 20.67
N SER A 130 6.35 -30.96 21.60
CA SER A 130 6.28 -31.20 23.06
C SER A 130 4.88 -31.55 23.57
N GLU A 131 3.83 -31.22 22.81
CA GLU A 131 2.42 -31.47 23.13
C GLU A 131 1.90 -32.78 22.49
N GLY A 132 2.75 -33.52 21.76
CA GLY A 132 2.40 -34.80 21.17
C GLY A 132 1.74 -34.72 19.79
N THR A 133 1.54 -33.51 19.24
CA THR A 133 0.99 -33.29 17.90
C THR A 133 2.02 -33.66 16.85
N TYR A 134 1.69 -34.63 16.00
CA TYR A 134 2.55 -35.09 14.91
C TYR A 134 2.38 -34.19 13.70
N PHE A 135 3.45 -33.53 13.29
CA PHE A 135 3.54 -32.85 12.01
C PHE A 135 4.37 -33.71 11.05
N GLY A 136 3.86 -33.87 9.82
CA GLY A 136 4.50 -34.66 8.75
C GLY A 136 5.83 -34.06 8.28
N ASN A 137 6.27 -34.40 7.07
CA ASN A 137 7.52 -33.87 6.53
C ASN A 137 7.45 -32.32 6.42
N PRO A 138 8.29 -31.58 7.16
CA PRO A 138 8.26 -30.12 7.21
C PRO A 138 8.83 -29.47 5.94
N ILE A 139 9.49 -30.25 5.07
CA ILE A 139 9.90 -29.85 3.72
C ILE A 139 8.85 -30.37 2.75
N LYS A 140 8.13 -29.46 2.08
CA LYS A 140 6.98 -29.81 1.23
C LYS A 140 7.41 -30.50 -0.07
N HIS A 141 8.54 -30.09 -0.65
CA HIS A 141 9.10 -30.67 -1.89
C HIS A 141 10.56 -31.17 -1.75
N PRO A 142 10.78 -32.28 -1.02
CA PRO A 142 12.12 -32.83 -0.77
C PRO A 142 12.80 -33.43 -2.01
N ASP A 143 12.04 -33.67 -3.08
CA ASP A 143 12.54 -34.03 -4.41
C ASP A 143 13.23 -32.86 -5.12
N VAL A 144 12.85 -31.62 -4.78
CA VAL A 144 13.39 -30.38 -5.34
C VAL A 144 14.49 -29.79 -4.45
N ASN A 145 14.19 -29.62 -3.16
CA ASN A 145 15.09 -29.01 -2.19
C ASN A 145 15.04 -29.79 -0.86
N GLN A 146 16.20 -30.21 -0.36
CA GLN A 146 16.35 -30.98 0.89
C GLN A 146 16.97 -30.16 2.01
N SER A 147 17.06 -28.84 1.83
CA SER A 147 17.68 -27.92 2.78
C SER A 147 16.67 -26.87 3.22
N LYS A 148 16.72 -26.47 4.49
CA LYS A 148 15.86 -25.43 5.04
C LYS A 148 16.70 -24.31 5.63
N LEU A 149 16.33 -23.06 5.36
CA LEU A 149 16.87 -21.93 6.08
C LEU A 149 16.14 -21.83 7.42
N ILE A 150 16.92 -21.79 8.50
CA ILE A 150 16.39 -21.68 9.86
C ILE A 150 17.03 -20.45 10.49
N SER A 151 16.22 -19.44 10.77
CA SER A 151 16.64 -18.26 11.51
C SER A 151 16.42 -18.46 13.01
N PHE A 152 17.45 -18.16 13.81
CA PHE A 152 17.43 -18.30 15.27
C PHE A 152 17.83 -16.98 15.94
N GLY A 153 17.25 -16.73 17.09
CA GLY A 153 17.30 -15.45 17.80
C GLY A 153 15.95 -15.12 18.43
N ILE A 154 15.88 -13.97 19.11
CA ILE A 154 14.68 -13.55 19.83
C ILE A 154 14.00 -12.44 19.02
N GLY A 155 13.05 -12.80 18.16
CA GLY A 155 12.28 -11.83 17.35
C GLY A 155 11.36 -10.92 18.18
N ASP A 156 10.46 -10.19 17.50
CA ASP A 156 9.38 -9.40 18.12
C ASP A 156 9.88 -8.39 19.18
N GLY A 157 11.00 -7.73 18.87
CA GLY A 157 11.64 -6.77 19.78
C GLY A 157 12.63 -7.37 20.79
N GLY A 158 12.87 -8.68 20.77
CA GLY A 158 13.75 -9.39 21.70
C GLY A 158 15.25 -9.40 21.38
N GLY A 159 15.65 -8.99 20.16
CA GLY A 159 17.05 -8.84 19.74
C GLY A 159 17.67 -10.04 18.98
N GLY A 160 18.99 -10.14 19.02
CA GLY A 160 19.74 -11.20 18.34
C GLY A 160 19.77 -12.52 19.11
N PRO A 161 20.49 -13.53 18.60
CA PRO A 161 20.73 -14.77 19.34
C PRO A 161 21.57 -14.53 20.60
N ASP A 162 21.27 -15.26 21.67
CA ASP A 162 22.04 -15.26 22.90
C ASP A 162 23.31 -16.14 22.78
N TYR A 163 24.13 -16.12 23.83
CA TYR A 163 25.37 -16.88 23.87
C TYR A 163 25.14 -18.40 23.79
N ASP A 164 24.09 -18.91 24.43
CA ASP A 164 23.81 -20.34 24.50
C ASP A 164 23.37 -20.87 23.13
N MET A 165 22.52 -20.13 22.41
CA MET A 165 22.16 -20.42 21.03
C MET A 165 23.39 -20.49 20.12
N LEU A 166 24.36 -19.59 20.29
CA LEU A 166 25.60 -19.61 19.50
C LEU A 166 26.47 -20.84 19.81
N GLU A 167 26.52 -21.27 21.07
CA GLU A 167 27.25 -22.48 21.47
C GLU A 167 26.53 -23.77 21.01
N GLU A 168 25.20 -23.80 21.06
CA GLU A 168 24.39 -24.88 20.49
C GLU A 168 24.60 -25.01 18.99
N ALA A 169 24.48 -23.91 18.24
CA ALA A 169 24.68 -23.88 16.78
C ALA A 169 26.07 -24.39 16.36
N LYS A 170 27.11 -24.17 17.19
CA LYS A 170 28.45 -24.74 16.95
C LYS A 170 28.48 -26.25 17.16
N ARG A 171 27.80 -26.76 18.20
CA ARG A 171 27.80 -28.18 18.58
C ARG A 171 27.01 -29.05 17.61
N VAL A 172 25.91 -28.52 17.07
CA VAL A 172 25.03 -29.26 16.16
C VAL A 172 25.57 -29.39 14.73
N LYS A 173 26.61 -28.62 14.36
CA LYS A 173 27.21 -28.61 13.02
C LYS A 173 27.49 -30.01 12.45
N SER A 174 27.97 -30.93 13.29
CA SER A 174 28.26 -32.30 12.90
C SER A 174 27.92 -33.31 14.00
N LEU A 175 26.85 -33.05 14.74
CA LEU A 175 26.41 -33.94 15.82
C LEU A 175 25.72 -35.18 15.22
N PRO A 176 26.19 -36.41 15.51
CA PRO A 176 25.53 -37.62 15.04
C PRO A 176 24.06 -37.68 15.47
N GLY A 177 23.17 -38.00 14.53
CA GLY A 177 21.72 -38.01 14.77
C GLY A 177 21.03 -36.65 14.64
N CYS A 178 21.74 -35.60 14.22
CA CYS A 178 21.17 -34.32 13.80
C CYS A 178 21.33 -34.12 12.29
N PRO A 179 20.48 -33.30 11.64
CA PRO A 179 20.75 -32.80 10.30
C PRO A 179 22.10 -32.08 10.26
N VAL A 180 22.80 -32.18 9.13
CA VAL A 180 24.03 -31.41 8.91
C VAL A 180 23.66 -29.93 8.83
N ALA A 181 24.17 -29.14 9.79
CA ALA A 181 23.91 -27.71 9.87
C ALA A 181 25.18 -26.91 9.54
N LYS A 182 25.01 -25.77 8.88
CA LYS A 182 26.08 -24.78 8.69
C LYS A 182 25.50 -23.38 8.90
N TYR A 183 26.34 -22.46 9.36
CA TYR A 183 26.05 -21.05 9.19
C TYR A 183 26.02 -20.74 7.69
N SER A 184 25.03 -19.96 7.27
CA SER A 184 24.84 -19.50 5.91
C SER A 184 24.33 -18.07 5.98
N THR A 185 24.68 -17.25 5.00
CA THR A 185 23.91 -16.01 4.76
C THR A 185 22.62 -16.35 4.01
N VAL A 186 21.68 -15.40 3.95
CA VAL A 186 20.45 -15.58 3.18
C VAL A 186 20.78 -15.61 1.69
N SER A 187 21.65 -14.71 1.22
CA SER A 187 22.10 -14.70 -0.18
C SER A 187 22.72 -16.03 -0.58
N GLU A 188 23.62 -16.60 0.23
CA GLU A 188 24.27 -17.89 -0.06
C GLU A 188 23.23 -19.02 -0.21
N PHE A 189 22.24 -19.06 0.68
CA PHE A 189 21.16 -20.05 0.61
C PHE A 189 20.30 -19.87 -0.64
N MET A 190 19.89 -18.64 -0.96
CA MET A 190 19.03 -18.36 -2.11
C MET A 190 19.76 -18.58 -3.45
N ILE A 191 21.06 -18.29 -3.52
CA ILE A 191 21.91 -18.60 -4.68
C ILE A 191 22.05 -20.12 -4.86
N ASP A 192 22.17 -20.89 -3.77
CA ASP A 192 22.18 -22.35 -3.87
C ASP A 192 20.81 -22.90 -4.31
N LEU A 193 19.72 -22.31 -3.84
CA LEU A 193 18.36 -22.66 -4.24
C LEU A 193 18.09 -22.32 -5.71
N SER A 194 18.62 -21.21 -6.23
CA SER A 194 18.40 -20.81 -7.63
C SER A 194 19.00 -21.78 -8.65
N LYS A 195 20.03 -22.53 -8.26
CA LYS A 195 20.63 -23.60 -9.09
C LYS A 195 19.68 -24.75 -9.38
N LYS A 196 18.56 -24.87 -8.65
CA LYS A 196 17.50 -25.85 -8.92
C LYS A 196 16.76 -25.55 -10.23
N GLY A 197 16.75 -24.29 -10.66
CA GLY A 197 16.21 -23.89 -11.96
C GLY A 197 14.75 -24.31 -12.14
N ASP A 198 14.48 -25.04 -13.21
CA ASP A 198 13.12 -25.42 -13.62
C ASP A 198 12.49 -26.56 -12.82
N THR A 199 13.24 -27.16 -11.89
CA THR A 199 12.65 -28.14 -10.95
C THR A 199 11.82 -27.46 -9.86
N LEU A 200 11.98 -26.15 -9.65
CA LEU A 200 11.17 -25.39 -8.70
C LEU A 200 9.73 -25.26 -9.23
N PRO A 201 8.71 -25.54 -8.40
CA PRO A 201 7.33 -25.34 -8.79
C PRO A 201 7.05 -23.84 -9.02
N ILE A 202 6.02 -23.54 -9.82
CA ILE A 202 5.61 -22.17 -10.12
C ILE A 202 4.31 -21.85 -9.39
N PHE A 203 4.31 -20.76 -8.63
CA PHE A 203 3.10 -20.17 -8.06
C PHE A 203 2.77 -18.87 -8.79
N LYS A 204 1.53 -18.71 -9.25
CA LYS A 204 1.08 -17.54 -10.03
C LYS A 204 0.08 -16.72 -9.23
N GLY A 205 0.21 -15.40 -9.27
CA GLY A 205 -0.75 -14.48 -8.65
C GLY A 205 -0.35 -14.05 -7.25
N GLU A 206 -1.33 -13.67 -6.44
CA GLU A 206 -1.12 -13.11 -5.10
C GLU A 206 -0.74 -14.19 -4.10
N LEU A 207 0.23 -13.91 -3.23
CA LEU A 207 0.47 -14.72 -2.05
C LEU A 207 -0.46 -14.21 -0.93
N TYR A 208 -1.72 -14.64 -1.04
CA TYR A 208 -2.79 -14.23 -0.13
C TYR A 208 -2.62 -14.90 1.24
N LEU A 209 -2.60 -14.08 2.30
CA LEU A 209 -2.64 -14.57 3.68
C LEU A 209 -4.10 -14.69 4.12
N GLU A 210 -4.52 -15.88 4.50
CA GLU A 210 -5.90 -16.16 4.93
C GLU A 210 -6.18 -15.76 6.39
N GLY A 211 -5.40 -14.86 6.95
CA GLY A 211 -5.56 -14.33 8.30
C GLY A 211 -5.30 -12.83 8.31
N HIS A 212 -5.51 -12.20 9.45
CA HIS A 212 -5.21 -10.78 9.65
C HIS A 212 -5.95 -9.84 8.68
N ARG A 213 -7.19 -10.15 8.28
CA ARG A 213 -7.95 -9.34 7.29
C ARG A 213 -8.38 -7.96 7.81
N GLY A 214 -8.52 -7.80 9.13
CA GLY A 214 -8.82 -6.54 9.80
C GLY A 214 -7.75 -5.48 9.57
N THR A 215 -6.51 -5.89 9.33
CA THR A 215 -5.40 -4.98 8.97
C THR A 215 -5.69 -4.08 7.78
N LEU A 216 -6.59 -4.48 6.89
CA LEU A 216 -6.99 -3.73 5.70
C LEU A 216 -7.94 -2.56 6.03
N THR A 217 -8.66 -2.62 7.14
CA THR A 217 -9.75 -1.67 7.47
C THR A 217 -9.50 -0.89 8.76
N GLN A 218 -8.83 -1.48 9.76
CA GLN A 218 -8.56 -0.85 11.05
C GLN A 218 -7.78 0.46 10.88
N MET A 219 -7.97 1.42 11.78
CA MET A 219 -7.26 2.72 11.74
C MET A 219 -7.40 3.45 10.38
N ALA A 220 -8.64 3.61 9.89
CA ALA A 220 -8.92 4.17 8.56
C ALA A 220 -8.32 5.57 8.31
N ALA A 221 -8.13 6.38 9.36
CA ALA A 221 -7.57 7.73 9.24
C ALA A 221 -6.15 7.72 8.68
N ILE A 222 -5.24 6.90 9.24
CA ILE A 222 -3.84 6.84 8.79
C ILE A 222 -3.73 6.26 7.38
N LYS A 223 -4.56 5.26 7.02
CA LYS A 223 -4.64 4.69 5.67
C LYS A 223 -5.07 5.74 4.64
N ARG A 224 -6.08 6.55 4.99
CA ARG A 224 -6.54 7.68 4.17
C ARG A 224 -5.44 8.73 3.99
N TYR A 225 -4.71 9.07 5.06
CA TYR A 225 -3.59 10.00 4.97
C TYR A 225 -2.46 9.45 4.10
N ASN A 226 -2.05 8.18 4.28
CA ASN A 226 -1.04 7.53 3.44
C ASN A 226 -1.36 7.72 1.97
N ARG A 227 -2.58 7.34 1.55
CA ARG A 227 -2.99 7.46 0.14
C ARG A 227 -2.97 8.91 -0.37
N LYS A 228 -3.44 9.87 0.43
CA LYS A 228 -3.43 11.29 0.07
C LYS A 228 -2.01 11.84 -0.05
N ILE A 229 -1.10 11.43 0.83
CA ILE A 229 0.28 11.89 0.85
C ILE A 229 1.07 11.27 -0.29
N GLU A 230 0.87 9.99 -0.63
CA GLU A 230 1.45 9.37 -1.83
C GLU A 230 1.13 10.18 -3.09
N ILE A 231 -0.15 10.53 -3.26
CA ILE A 231 -0.62 11.35 -4.39
C ILE A 231 0.02 12.75 -4.32
N ALA A 232 0.02 13.37 -3.15
CA ALA A 232 0.55 14.72 -2.96
C ALA A 232 2.06 14.80 -3.22
N LEU A 233 2.84 13.80 -2.79
CA LEU A 233 4.28 13.72 -3.04
C LEU A 233 4.57 13.52 -4.52
N LYS A 234 3.87 12.59 -5.18
CA LYS A 234 3.99 12.42 -6.63
C LYS A 234 3.71 13.73 -7.36
N GLN A 235 2.61 14.40 -7.01
CA GLN A 235 2.24 15.69 -7.60
C GLN A 235 3.31 16.76 -7.34
N TRP A 236 3.89 16.79 -6.14
CA TRP A 236 4.96 17.73 -5.80
C TRP A 236 6.23 17.49 -6.62
N GLU A 237 6.67 16.24 -6.73
CA GLU A 237 7.83 15.89 -7.54
C GLU A 237 7.63 16.25 -9.01
N MET A 238 6.43 16.05 -9.55
CA MET A 238 6.09 16.44 -10.92
C MET A 238 6.14 17.96 -11.10
N LEU A 239 5.60 18.73 -10.15
CA LEU A 239 5.66 20.19 -10.18
C LEU A 239 7.11 20.70 -10.14
N LEU A 240 7.97 20.10 -9.31
CA LEU A 240 9.40 20.38 -9.30
C LEU A 240 10.05 20.00 -10.64
N CYS A 241 9.71 18.86 -11.26
CA CYS A 241 10.25 18.53 -12.56
C CYS A 241 9.85 19.55 -13.64
N PHE A 242 8.59 20.00 -13.64
CA PHE A 242 8.09 20.98 -14.63
C PHE A 242 8.68 22.37 -14.45
N SER A 243 8.94 22.79 -13.21
CA SER A 243 9.49 24.10 -12.92
C SER A 243 10.86 24.34 -13.57
N LYS A 244 11.66 23.29 -13.80
CA LYS A 244 12.95 23.38 -14.53
C LYS A 244 12.81 23.92 -15.95
N PHE A 245 11.63 23.81 -16.54
CA PHE A 245 11.36 24.29 -17.89
C PHE A 245 10.79 25.72 -17.91
N SER A 246 10.45 26.27 -16.74
CA SER A 246 10.06 27.67 -16.61
C SER A 246 11.29 28.54 -16.40
N LYS A 247 11.37 29.67 -17.11
CA LYS A 247 12.44 30.66 -16.93
C LYS A 247 12.17 31.63 -15.78
N ASP A 248 10.92 31.66 -15.31
CA ASP A 248 10.43 32.68 -14.37
C ASP A 248 10.34 32.17 -12.93
N ILE A 249 10.75 30.91 -12.68
CA ILE A 249 10.71 30.28 -11.36
C ILE A 249 12.13 29.99 -10.90
N GLU A 250 12.54 30.66 -9.83
CA GLU A 250 13.76 30.30 -9.10
C GLU A 250 13.43 29.26 -8.02
N ILE A 251 14.17 28.17 -7.98
CA ILE A 251 14.01 27.10 -6.98
C ILE A 251 15.34 26.86 -6.27
N ASP A 252 15.29 26.91 -4.94
CA ASP A 252 16.35 26.33 -4.11
C ASP A 252 16.27 24.81 -4.14
N TRP A 253 16.98 24.21 -5.09
CA TRP A 253 17.02 22.76 -5.27
C TRP A 253 17.57 22.02 -4.05
N GLN A 254 18.47 22.65 -3.28
CA GLN A 254 19.06 22.01 -2.13
C GLN A 254 18.04 21.92 -0.99
N GLU A 255 17.30 22.99 -0.74
CA GLU A 255 16.20 23.01 0.22
C GLU A 255 15.11 22.02 -0.20
N GLU A 256 14.67 22.07 -1.46
CA GLU A 256 13.59 21.21 -1.95
C GLU A 256 13.91 19.73 -1.88
N MET A 257 15.10 19.33 -2.32
CA MET A 257 15.51 17.93 -2.23
C MET A 257 15.69 17.48 -0.78
N THR A 258 16.12 18.38 0.11
CA THR A 258 16.21 18.07 1.55
C THR A 258 14.82 17.83 2.14
N GLN A 259 13.85 18.69 1.82
CA GLN A 259 12.50 18.59 2.33
C GLN A 259 11.74 17.39 1.75
N LEU A 260 11.84 17.17 0.45
CA LEU A 260 11.26 16.02 -0.24
C LEU A 260 11.77 14.69 0.34
N ASN A 261 13.08 14.59 0.61
CA ASN A 261 13.65 13.41 1.26
C ASN A 261 13.08 13.19 2.66
N LYS A 262 12.92 14.25 3.46
CA LYS A 262 12.31 14.15 4.80
C LYS A 262 10.87 13.65 4.72
N TRP A 263 10.07 14.18 3.79
CA TRP A 263 8.68 13.74 3.63
C TRP A 263 8.56 12.29 3.18
N TRP A 264 9.38 11.86 2.21
CA TRP A 264 9.41 10.44 1.82
C TRP A 264 9.87 9.54 2.97
N HIS A 265 10.87 9.94 3.78
CA HIS A 265 11.27 9.13 4.94
C HIS A 265 10.16 9.05 5.98
N GLY A 266 9.46 10.16 6.25
CA GLY A 266 8.33 10.18 7.17
C GLY A 266 7.18 9.29 6.71
N LEU A 267 6.83 9.35 5.42
CA LEU A 267 5.82 8.46 4.83
C LEU A 267 6.24 6.99 4.93
N MET A 268 7.44 6.65 4.42
CA MET A 268 7.93 5.27 4.37
C MET A 268 8.12 4.65 5.75
N LEU A 269 8.51 5.44 6.75
CA LEU A 269 8.59 4.97 8.14
C LEU A 269 7.22 4.51 8.65
N ASN A 270 6.19 5.31 8.41
CA ASN A 270 4.82 5.02 8.82
C ASN A 270 4.12 3.96 7.93
N GLN A 271 4.83 3.40 6.93
CA GLN A 271 4.38 2.26 6.14
C GLN A 271 4.91 0.92 6.68
N PHE A 272 5.59 0.92 7.83
CA PHE A 272 5.98 -0.31 8.52
C PHE A 272 4.77 -1.24 8.74
N HIS A 273 5.01 -2.56 8.68
CA HIS A 273 3.94 -3.57 8.72
C HIS A 273 3.13 -3.60 10.01
N ASP A 274 3.55 -2.93 11.10
CA ASP A 274 2.69 -2.75 12.28
C ASP A 274 2.05 -1.37 12.41
N ILE A 275 2.51 -0.38 11.65
CA ILE A 275 1.99 0.99 11.73
C ILE A 275 0.81 1.15 10.78
N ILE A 276 1.02 1.02 9.46
CA ILE A 276 -0.06 1.27 8.49
C ILE A 276 -1.20 0.25 8.58
N PRO A 277 -0.97 -1.02 8.95
CA PRO A 277 -2.04 -1.96 9.27
C PRO A 277 -2.88 -1.58 10.49
N GLY A 278 -2.35 -0.76 11.41
CA GLY A 278 -3.05 -0.35 12.63
C GLY A 278 -2.90 -1.36 13.77
N THR A 279 -1.79 -2.07 13.80
CA THR A 279 -1.53 -3.20 14.70
C THR A 279 -0.47 -2.90 15.77
N CYS A 280 -0.18 -1.61 15.97
CA CYS A 280 0.68 -1.12 17.04
C CYS A 280 -0.13 -0.67 18.27
N ILE A 281 0.58 -0.42 19.38
CA ILE A 281 -0.03 0.12 20.60
C ILE A 281 -0.62 1.53 20.37
N PRO A 282 -1.61 1.97 21.18
CA PRO A 282 -2.27 3.26 20.99
C PRO A 282 -1.32 4.46 20.90
N GLU A 283 -0.26 4.49 21.71
CA GLU A 283 0.73 5.57 21.72
C GLU A 283 1.48 5.70 20.38
N GLU A 284 1.76 4.56 19.74
CA GLU A 284 2.40 4.51 18.44
C GLU A 284 1.44 4.94 17.33
N HIS A 285 0.19 4.49 17.39
CA HIS A 285 -0.85 4.93 16.46
C HIS A 285 -1.08 6.44 16.54
N ASP A 286 -1.17 7.00 17.75
CA ASP A 286 -1.33 8.44 17.95
C ASP A 286 -0.14 9.24 17.43
N ARG A 287 1.08 8.67 17.53
CA ARG A 287 2.28 9.26 16.92
C ARG A 287 2.19 9.24 15.40
N ALA A 288 1.89 8.08 14.82
CA ALA A 288 1.75 7.94 13.37
C ALA A 288 0.68 8.90 12.81
N LEU A 289 -0.45 9.05 13.50
CA LEU A 289 -1.51 9.97 13.10
C LEU A 289 -1.02 11.43 13.08
N ARG A 290 -0.28 11.86 14.12
CA ARG A 290 0.33 13.21 14.15
C ARG A 290 1.35 13.41 13.03
N ASP A 291 2.18 12.40 12.76
CA ASP A 291 3.16 12.45 11.68
C ASP A 291 2.47 12.59 10.32
N TYR A 292 1.44 11.76 10.06
CA TYR A 292 0.63 11.83 8.85
C TYR A 292 -0.06 13.20 8.67
N GLN A 293 -0.65 13.75 9.74
CA GLN A 293 -1.27 15.08 9.71
C GLN A 293 -0.24 16.17 9.37
N THR A 294 0.92 16.14 10.04
CA THR A 294 2.01 17.09 9.83
C THR A 294 2.54 17.03 8.40
N LEU A 295 2.77 15.82 7.87
CA LEU A 295 3.21 15.61 6.49
C LEU A 295 2.17 16.13 5.50
N SER A 296 0.90 15.77 5.69
CA SER A 296 -0.20 16.21 4.83
C SER A 296 -0.31 17.72 4.78
N GLU A 297 -0.23 18.41 5.92
CA GLU A 297 -0.29 19.86 6.01
C GLU A 297 0.91 20.51 5.30
N GLN A 298 2.14 20.08 5.61
CA GLN A 298 3.35 20.66 5.03
C GLN A 298 3.37 20.53 3.49
N ILE A 299 3.04 19.35 2.96
CA ILE A 299 3.03 19.10 1.52
C ILE A 299 1.91 19.89 0.84
N THR A 300 0.73 19.95 1.46
CA THR A 300 -0.40 20.73 0.91
C THR A 300 -0.07 22.21 0.86
N ASN A 301 0.48 22.77 1.94
CA ASN A 301 0.86 24.17 2.01
C ASN A 301 1.97 24.51 1.02
N ARG A 302 3.01 23.66 0.90
CA ARG A 302 4.09 23.89 -0.07
C ARG A 302 3.58 23.85 -1.52
N ARG A 303 2.72 22.87 -1.85
CA ARG A 303 2.08 22.79 -3.16
C ARG A 303 1.20 24.00 -3.45
N ALA A 304 0.39 24.42 -2.50
CA ALA A 304 -0.47 25.59 -2.65
C ALA A 304 0.36 26.86 -2.90
N ALA A 305 1.39 27.11 -2.08
CA ALA A 305 2.28 28.24 -2.24
C ALA A 305 2.99 28.23 -3.61
N PHE A 306 3.46 27.06 -4.05
CA PHE A 306 4.07 26.91 -5.37
C PHE A 306 3.07 27.19 -6.50
N CYS A 307 1.89 26.57 -6.49
CA CYS A 307 0.86 26.84 -7.48
C CYS A 307 0.42 28.31 -7.49
N SER A 308 0.32 28.97 -6.33
CA SER A 308 0.04 30.40 -6.24
C SER A 308 1.14 31.25 -6.89
N SER A 309 2.41 30.84 -6.76
CA SER A 309 3.52 31.53 -7.44
C SER A 309 3.50 31.35 -8.97
N LEU A 310 2.83 30.31 -9.49
CA LEU A 310 2.60 30.11 -10.92
C LEU A 310 1.39 30.86 -11.46
N ALA A 311 0.45 31.21 -10.58
CA ALA A 311 -0.79 31.85 -10.99
C ALA A 311 -0.51 33.27 -11.48
N THR A 312 -0.99 33.59 -12.68
CA THR A 312 -1.10 34.98 -13.12
C THR A 312 -2.33 35.60 -12.48
N ASP A 313 -2.20 36.78 -11.87
CA ASP A 313 -3.33 37.54 -11.32
C ASP A 313 -4.28 37.96 -12.44
N VAL A 314 -5.22 37.08 -12.75
CA VAL A 314 -6.39 37.35 -13.58
C VAL A 314 -7.57 37.35 -12.63
N ASN A 315 -8.18 38.52 -12.43
CA ASN A 315 -9.33 38.69 -11.54
C ASN A 315 -10.41 37.65 -11.83
N ASP A 316 -11.01 37.12 -10.77
CA ASP A 316 -12.13 36.18 -10.80
C ASP A 316 -11.88 34.95 -11.70
N SER A 317 -10.70 34.33 -11.61
CA SER A 317 -10.37 33.13 -12.38
C SER A 317 -9.86 31.98 -11.52
N LEU A 318 -9.98 30.76 -12.04
CA LEU A 318 -9.42 29.54 -11.46
C LEU A 318 -8.37 28.96 -12.40
N SER A 319 -7.19 28.64 -11.87
CA SER A 319 -6.18 27.87 -12.59
C SER A 319 -6.31 26.38 -12.27
N LEU A 320 -6.67 25.58 -13.27
CA LEU A 320 -6.84 24.13 -13.16
C LEU A 320 -5.58 23.44 -13.64
N VAL A 321 -4.92 22.69 -12.76
CA VAL A 321 -3.65 22.00 -13.06
C VAL A 321 -3.92 20.51 -13.27
N ASN A 322 -3.74 20.01 -14.49
CA ASN A 322 -3.82 18.59 -14.80
C ASN A 322 -2.42 17.96 -14.78
N LEU A 323 -2.13 17.18 -13.74
CA LEU A 323 -0.87 16.43 -13.62
C LEU A 323 -1.00 14.98 -14.13
N HIS A 324 -2.10 14.60 -14.75
CA HIS A 324 -2.22 13.31 -15.42
C HIS A 324 -1.60 13.36 -16.82
N ALA A 325 -1.19 12.19 -17.32
CA ALA A 325 -0.67 12.05 -18.68
C ALA A 325 -1.76 12.17 -19.76
N TRP A 326 -3.02 12.04 -19.38
CA TRP A 326 -4.19 12.08 -20.25
C TRP A 326 -5.03 13.32 -19.98
N SER A 327 -5.84 13.69 -20.98
CA SER A 327 -6.77 14.79 -20.84
C SER A 327 -7.90 14.46 -19.86
N ILE A 328 -8.25 15.41 -19.00
CA ILE A 328 -9.43 15.33 -18.14
C ILE A 328 -10.59 15.96 -18.91
N GLN A 329 -11.63 15.16 -19.15
CA GLN A 329 -12.84 15.58 -19.86
C GLN A 329 -14.07 15.39 -18.99
N GLY A 330 -14.98 16.37 -19.02
CA GLY A 330 -16.28 16.31 -18.35
C GLY A 330 -16.40 17.24 -17.16
N ILE A 331 -17.08 16.78 -16.11
CA ILE A 331 -17.40 17.61 -14.93
C ILE A 331 -16.22 17.61 -13.96
N THR A 332 -15.67 18.79 -13.67
CA THR A 332 -14.64 18.98 -12.64
C THR A 332 -15.25 19.61 -11.40
N LYS A 333 -15.06 18.99 -10.23
CA LYS A 333 -15.54 19.54 -8.94
C LYS A 333 -14.39 20.16 -8.17
N ILE A 334 -14.60 21.37 -7.66
CA ILE A 334 -13.57 22.15 -6.99
C ILE A 334 -14.15 22.75 -5.71
N VAL A 335 -13.40 22.64 -4.61
CA VAL A 335 -13.65 23.43 -3.40
C VAL A 335 -13.02 24.79 -3.62
N LEU A 336 -13.83 25.85 -3.52
CA LEU A 336 -13.39 27.20 -3.81
C LEU A 336 -12.59 27.78 -2.62
N PRO A 337 -11.54 28.56 -2.89
CA PRO A 337 -10.90 29.37 -1.86
C PRO A 337 -11.90 30.34 -1.22
N SER A 338 -11.77 30.57 0.09
CA SER A 338 -12.68 31.42 0.88
C SER A 338 -12.78 32.89 0.40
N ALA A 339 -11.84 33.31 -0.45
CA ALA A 339 -11.83 34.63 -1.08
C ALA A 339 -12.91 34.79 -2.16
N ILE A 340 -13.38 33.69 -2.76
CA ILE A 340 -14.41 33.70 -3.81
C ILE A 340 -15.77 33.53 -3.12
N LYS A 341 -16.60 34.57 -3.22
CA LYS A 341 -17.94 34.64 -2.60
C LYS A 341 -18.97 35.07 -3.63
N ASP A 342 -20.24 34.93 -3.25
CA ASP A 342 -21.38 35.49 -3.98
C ASP A 342 -21.53 34.99 -5.43
N LEU A 343 -21.21 33.70 -5.66
CA LEU A 343 -21.49 33.04 -6.93
C LEU A 343 -22.99 32.79 -7.10
N LYS A 344 -23.48 32.95 -8.33
CA LYS A 344 -24.81 32.49 -8.71
C LYS A 344 -24.89 30.95 -8.63
N ASP A 345 -26.08 30.41 -8.36
CA ASP A 345 -26.30 28.96 -8.25
C ASP A 345 -25.87 28.21 -9.53
N THR A 346 -26.24 28.73 -10.71
CA THR A 346 -25.78 28.22 -12.00
C THR A 346 -25.57 29.36 -12.98
N PHE A 347 -24.41 29.40 -13.62
CA PHE A 347 -24.04 30.46 -14.55
C PHE A 347 -23.13 29.95 -15.65
N THR A 348 -23.17 30.60 -16.82
CA THR A 348 -22.26 30.30 -17.93
C THR A 348 -21.39 31.53 -18.21
N ASN A 349 -20.07 31.34 -18.26
CA ASN A 349 -19.13 32.43 -18.53
C ASN A 349 -19.10 32.78 -20.03
N SER A 350 -18.32 33.81 -20.37
CA SER A 350 -18.11 34.27 -21.75
C SER A 350 -17.43 33.23 -22.67
N ASP A 351 -16.72 32.25 -22.12
CA ASP A 351 -16.12 31.13 -22.86
C ASP A 351 -17.11 29.98 -23.11
N GLY A 352 -18.36 30.10 -22.65
CA GLY A 352 -19.39 29.06 -22.79
C GLY A 352 -19.25 27.90 -21.81
N ILE A 353 -18.46 28.08 -20.75
CA ILE A 353 -18.29 27.08 -19.67
C ILE A 353 -19.38 27.31 -18.63
N THR A 354 -20.11 26.26 -18.29
CA THR A 354 -21.19 26.30 -17.29
C THR A 354 -20.67 25.85 -15.93
N PHE A 355 -21.07 26.59 -14.89
CA PHE A 355 -20.71 26.39 -13.51
C PHE A 355 -21.96 26.15 -12.68
N GLN A 356 -21.88 25.23 -11.72
CA GLN A 356 -22.87 25.05 -10.68
C GLN A 356 -22.21 25.26 -9.31
N ALA A 357 -22.58 26.33 -8.62
CA ALA A 357 -22.15 26.60 -7.26
C ALA A 357 -23.02 25.83 -6.27
N TYR A 358 -22.41 25.24 -5.25
CA TYR A 358 -23.12 24.52 -4.19
C TYR A 358 -22.29 24.51 -2.91
N LYS A 359 -22.92 24.20 -1.78
CA LYS A 359 -22.21 23.92 -0.53
C LYS A 359 -22.10 22.42 -0.30
N ASN A 360 -20.92 21.97 0.09
CA ASN A 360 -20.74 20.56 0.48
C ASN A 360 -21.22 20.33 1.92
N LEU A 361 -21.13 19.09 2.40
CA LEU A 361 -21.54 18.71 3.76
C LEU A 361 -20.73 19.37 4.88
N SER A 362 -19.57 19.94 4.55
CA SER A 362 -18.71 20.70 5.46
C SER A 362 -18.99 22.21 5.42
N ASP A 363 -20.07 22.64 4.75
CA ASP A 363 -20.43 24.04 4.48
C ASP A 363 -19.37 24.81 3.65
N GLU A 364 -18.47 24.10 2.96
CA GLU A 364 -17.49 24.71 2.07
C GLU A 364 -18.14 25.03 0.71
N GLN A 365 -17.87 26.23 0.21
CA GLN A 365 -18.31 26.64 -1.12
C GLN A 365 -17.58 25.82 -2.18
N CYS A 366 -18.33 25.21 -3.08
CA CYS A 366 -17.84 24.38 -4.17
C CYS A 366 -18.39 24.87 -5.51
N VAL A 367 -17.69 24.52 -6.58
CA VAL A 367 -18.19 24.69 -7.95
C VAL A 367 -17.98 23.40 -8.75
N SER A 368 -19.00 22.99 -9.49
CA SER A 368 -18.88 22.00 -10.56
C SER A 368 -18.74 22.74 -11.89
N ILE A 369 -17.72 22.42 -12.67
CA ILE A 369 -17.41 23.01 -13.97
C ILE A 369 -17.78 21.98 -15.05
N ASP A 370 -18.76 22.30 -15.88
CA ASP A 370 -19.16 21.44 -17.01
C ASP A 370 -18.17 21.54 -18.16
N LYS A 371 -18.05 20.45 -18.94
CA LYS A 371 -17.23 20.35 -20.17
C LYS A 371 -15.79 20.84 -20.01
N THR A 372 -15.20 20.59 -18.85
CA THR A 372 -13.76 20.81 -18.67
C THR A 372 -13.00 19.94 -19.67
N ASN A 373 -11.98 20.47 -20.35
CA ASN A 373 -11.12 19.72 -21.26
C ASN A 373 -9.67 20.17 -21.07
N ILE A 374 -9.04 19.68 -19.99
CA ILE A 374 -7.67 20.03 -19.65
C ILE A 374 -6.76 18.96 -20.22
N ASN A 375 -5.89 19.33 -21.16
CA ASN A 375 -4.89 18.41 -21.70
C ASN A 375 -3.99 17.81 -20.60
N GLY A 376 -3.41 16.65 -20.87
CA GLY A 376 -2.41 16.05 -19.97
C GLY A 376 -1.23 16.98 -19.73
N TYR A 377 -0.75 17.05 -18.49
CA TYR A 377 0.35 17.92 -18.06
C TYR A 377 0.15 19.41 -18.41
N ALA A 378 -1.09 19.90 -18.40
CA ALA A 378 -1.43 21.27 -18.76
C ALA A 378 -2.05 22.04 -17.60
N ILE A 379 -2.00 23.38 -17.72
CA ILE A 379 -2.74 24.31 -16.88
C ILE A 379 -3.78 24.97 -17.77
N GLN A 380 -5.04 25.01 -17.32
CA GLN A 380 -6.11 25.76 -17.96
C GLN A 380 -6.64 26.80 -16.98
N THR A 381 -6.59 28.06 -17.38
CA THR A 381 -7.24 29.14 -16.64
C THR A 381 -8.69 29.28 -17.11
N VAL A 382 -9.60 29.36 -16.16
CA VAL A 382 -11.03 29.45 -16.38
C VAL A 382 -11.55 30.70 -15.67
N SER A 383 -12.15 31.63 -16.42
CA SER A 383 -12.80 32.82 -15.84
C SER A 383 -14.12 32.43 -15.18
N LEU A 384 -14.35 32.87 -13.96
CA LEU A 384 -15.59 32.68 -13.22
C LEU A 384 -16.67 33.70 -13.59
N ASP A 385 -16.33 34.76 -14.37
CA ASP A 385 -17.25 35.80 -14.91
C ASP A 385 -18.64 35.80 -14.24
N THR A 386 -18.70 36.31 -13.01
CA THR A 386 -19.90 36.23 -12.16
C THR A 386 -21.08 37.04 -12.71
N ALA A 387 -20.84 37.88 -13.72
CA ALA A 387 -21.84 38.59 -14.51
C ALA A 387 -22.47 37.72 -15.62
N GLY A 388 -21.98 36.50 -15.83
CA GLY A 388 -22.46 35.54 -16.83
C GLY A 388 -23.97 35.27 -16.76
N GLN A 389 -24.54 34.83 -17.89
CA GLN A 389 -25.97 34.59 -18.00
C GLN A 389 -26.39 33.43 -17.09
N GLU A 390 -27.48 33.63 -16.35
CA GLU A 390 -28.09 32.60 -15.52
C GLU A 390 -28.70 31.53 -16.44
N THR A 391 -28.14 30.33 -16.41
CA THR A 391 -28.63 29.18 -17.17
C THR A 391 -29.59 28.37 -16.30
N LYS A 392 -30.85 28.25 -16.75
CA LYS A 392 -31.92 27.54 -16.03
C LYS A 392 -32.15 26.09 -16.48
N GLU A 393 -31.37 25.57 -17.42
CA GLU A 393 -31.51 24.16 -17.80
C GLU A 393 -30.96 23.27 -16.69
N ILE A 394 -31.87 22.67 -15.93
CA ILE A 394 -31.53 21.67 -14.91
C ILE A 394 -31.54 20.31 -15.62
N PRO A 395 -30.39 19.63 -15.76
CA PRO A 395 -30.31 18.40 -16.55
C PRO A 395 -30.85 17.16 -15.81
N PHE A 396 -31.27 17.31 -14.56
CA PHE A 396 -31.83 16.24 -13.74
C PHE A 396 -33.02 16.75 -12.93
N GLU A 397 -33.93 15.85 -12.60
CA GLU A 397 -35.08 16.12 -11.74
C GLU A 397 -35.01 15.21 -10.53
N TYR A 398 -35.18 15.77 -9.33
CA TYR A 398 -35.40 14.99 -8.12
C TYR A 398 -36.80 15.23 -7.60
N LYS A 399 -37.65 14.19 -7.64
CA LYS A 399 -39.04 14.27 -7.21
C LYS A 399 -39.50 12.92 -6.68
N ASP A 400 -40.26 12.92 -5.60
CA ASP A 400 -40.88 11.72 -5.01
C ASP A 400 -39.88 10.56 -4.81
N HIS A 401 -38.69 10.88 -4.25
CA HIS A 401 -37.56 9.95 -4.05
C HIS A 401 -36.93 9.38 -5.33
N ILE A 402 -37.22 9.95 -6.50
CA ILE A 402 -36.65 9.53 -7.77
C ILE A 402 -35.75 10.64 -8.30
N LEU A 403 -34.46 10.33 -8.47
CA LEU A 403 -33.50 11.16 -9.19
C LEU A 403 -33.43 10.69 -10.64
N ASN A 404 -34.00 11.48 -11.54
CA ASN A 404 -33.99 11.25 -12.97
C ASN A 404 -32.91 12.12 -13.63
N THR A 405 -31.81 11.50 -14.05
CA THR A 405 -30.70 12.14 -14.78
C THR A 405 -30.72 11.71 -16.25
N PRO A 406 -29.89 12.27 -17.14
CA PRO A 406 -29.83 11.82 -18.54
C PRO A 406 -29.38 10.36 -18.68
N MET A 407 -28.51 9.88 -17.78
CA MET A 407 -27.91 8.53 -17.84
C MET A 407 -28.66 7.50 -16.99
N TYR A 408 -29.11 7.90 -15.79
CA TYR A 408 -29.69 7.00 -14.80
C TYR A 408 -31.02 7.50 -14.28
N ARG A 409 -31.90 6.56 -13.92
CA ARG A 409 -33.01 6.81 -12.99
C ARG A 409 -32.70 6.09 -11.68
N VAL A 410 -32.57 6.85 -10.60
CA VAL A 410 -32.24 6.33 -9.27
C VAL A 410 -33.47 6.50 -8.37
N THR A 411 -33.97 5.42 -7.80
CA THR A 411 -35.03 5.47 -6.78
C THR A 411 -34.42 5.22 -5.42
N PHE A 412 -34.72 6.10 -4.48
CA PHE A 412 -34.30 6.00 -3.09
C PHE A 412 -35.44 5.48 -2.23
N ASP A 413 -35.15 4.62 -1.27
CA ASP A 413 -36.12 4.23 -0.25
C ASP A 413 -36.29 5.33 0.83
N GLN A 414 -37.15 5.05 1.81
CA GLN A 414 -37.43 5.97 2.92
C GLN A 414 -36.21 6.30 3.80
N TYR A 415 -35.13 5.52 3.71
CA TYR A 415 -33.89 5.73 4.45
C TYR A 415 -32.80 6.42 3.60
N GLY A 416 -33.07 6.64 2.30
CA GLY A 416 -32.12 7.21 1.36
C GLY A 416 -31.16 6.19 0.75
N TYR A 417 -31.40 4.89 0.92
CA TYR A 417 -30.66 3.85 0.19
C TYR A 417 -31.18 3.71 -1.23
N ILE A 418 -30.34 3.24 -2.15
CA ILE A 418 -30.68 3.15 -3.57
C ILE A 418 -31.45 1.85 -3.81
N GLU A 419 -32.78 1.95 -3.83
CA GLU A 419 -33.70 0.83 -4.08
C GLU A 419 -33.70 0.40 -5.56
N SER A 420 -33.47 1.32 -6.49
CA SER A 420 -33.33 1.03 -7.92
C SER A 420 -32.29 1.96 -8.53
N LEU A 421 -31.43 1.42 -9.37
CA LEU A 421 -30.49 2.12 -10.23
C LEU A 421 -30.70 1.63 -11.66
N TRP A 422 -31.59 2.29 -12.39
CA TRP A 422 -31.88 1.97 -13.78
C TRP A 422 -30.92 2.69 -14.73
N ASP A 423 -30.15 1.91 -15.48
CA ASP A 423 -29.35 2.36 -16.62
C ASP A 423 -30.25 2.61 -17.83
N LYS A 424 -30.27 3.85 -18.34
CA LYS A 424 -31.11 4.21 -19.48
C LYS A 424 -30.46 3.85 -20.82
N GLU A 425 -29.14 3.77 -20.88
CA GLU A 425 -28.41 3.45 -22.11
C GLU A 425 -28.50 1.95 -22.38
N GLU A 426 -28.26 1.14 -21.35
CA GLU A 426 -28.31 -0.32 -21.42
C GLU A 426 -29.72 -0.88 -21.13
N GLU A 427 -30.69 -0.01 -20.84
CA GLU A 427 -32.08 -0.35 -20.51
C GLU A 427 -32.21 -1.48 -19.46
N ARG A 428 -31.46 -1.37 -18.35
CA ARG A 428 -31.40 -2.43 -17.33
C ARG A 428 -31.31 -1.91 -15.91
N GLU A 429 -31.76 -2.74 -14.97
CA GLU A 429 -31.58 -2.53 -13.54
C GLU A 429 -30.16 -2.96 -13.11
N ILE A 430 -29.42 -2.05 -12.44
CA ILE A 430 -28.09 -2.30 -11.86
C ILE A 430 -28.21 -2.66 -10.37
N ARG A 431 -29.25 -3.41 -10.02
CA ARG A 431 -29.44 -3.99 -8.69
C ARG A 431 -29.80 -5.47 -8.85
N GLY A 432 -29.06 -6.33 -8.14
CA GLY A 432 -29.37 -7.75 -8.05
C GLY A 432 -30.41 -8.07 -6.98
N GLU A 433 -30.61 -9.35 -6.71
CA GLU A 433 -31.43 -9.77 -5.56
C GLU A 433 -30.75 -9.39 -4.24
N GLY A 434 -31.52 -8.90 -3.26
CA GLY A 434 -31.03 -8.56 -1.92
C GLY A 434 -31.40 -7.16 -1.44
N ALA A 435 -30.58 -6.60 -0.54
CA ALA A 435 -30.79 -5.25 0.00
C ALA A 435 -30.60 -4.15 -1.06
N SER A 436 -31.08 -2.94 -0.75
CA SER A 436 -30.81 -1.74 -1.55
C SER A 436 -29.28 -1.48 -1.66
N LEU A 437 -28.84 -0.77 -2.69
CA LEU A 437 -27.43 -0.39 -2.80
C LEU A 437 -27.10 0.71 -1.79
N SER A 438 -25.82 0.81 -1.42
CA SER A 438 -25.32 1.78 -0.43
C SER A 438 -25.95 1.64 0.97
N CYS A 439 -26.56 0.50 1.27
CA CYS A 439 -27.01 0.18 2.62
C CYS A 439 -25.84 0.06 3.60
N LEU A 440 -26.09 0.50 4.83
CA LEU A 440 -25.17 0.27 5.94
C LEU A 440 -25.48 -1.05 6.62
N TRP A 441 -24.42 -1.82 6.88
CA TRP A 441 -24.49 -3.05 7.66
C TRP A 441 -23.62 -2.90 8.89
N MET A 442 -24.14 -3.32 10.03
CA MET A 442 -23.43 -3.30 11.30
C MET A 442 -23.50 -4.68 11.94
N GLY A 443 -22.36 -5.15 12.44
CA GLY A 443 -22.24 -6.40 13.17
C GLY A 443 -21.25 -6.23 14.30
N GLU A 444 -21.42 -7.04 15.34
CA GLU A 444 -20.40 -7.20 16.37
C GLU A 444 -19.15 -7.82 15.74
N ASP A 445 -17.98 -7.24 15.99
CA ASP A 445 -16.69 -7.74 15.56
C ASP A 445 -15.88 -8.16 16.79
N VAL A 446 -15.80 -9.47 17.01
CA VAL A 446 -15.08 -10.10 18.12
C VAL A 446 -14.35 -11.31 17.52
N PRO A 447 -13.07 -11.15 17.15
CA PRO A 447 -12.31 -12.23 16.55
C PRO A 447 -11.83 -13.23 17.61
N MET A 448 -11.42 -14.42 17.15
CA MET A 448 -11.03 -15.53 18.01
C MET A 448 -9.69 -15.31 18.72
N LYS A 449 -8.75 -14.60 18.09
CA LYS A 449 -7.36 -14.46 18.59
C LYS A 449 -6.84 -13.04 18.67
N TRP A 450 -6.93 -12.28 17.58
CA TRP A 450 -6.22 -11.01 17.46
C TRP A 450 -7.13 -9.87 17.01
N ASP A 451 -7.59 -9.04 17.95
CA ASP A 451 -8.56 -7.95 17.75
C ASP A 451 -8.25 -7.03 16.55
N ASN A 452 -7.08 -6.38 16.53
CA ASN A 452 -6.75 -5.42 15.45
C ASN A 452 -6.29 -6.10 14.15
N TRP A 453 -6.02 -7.40 14.18
CA TRP A 453 -5.52 -8.11 13.01
C TRP A 453 -6.67 -8.80 12.28
N ASP A 454 -7.49 -9.56 12.98
CA ASP A 454 -8.42 -10.50 12.36
C ASP A 454 -9.80 -9.91 12.10
N ILE A 455 -10.40 -10.40 11.01
CA ILE A 455 -11.85 -10.42 10.83
C ILE A 455 -12.17 -11.85 10.45
N ASP A 456 -12.92 -12.52 11.33
CA ASP A 456 -13.21 -13.94 11.22
C ASP A 456 -14.32 -14.22 10.21
N TYR A 457 -14.33 -15.44 9.68
CA TYR A 457 -15.32 -15.89 8.70
C TYR A 457 -16.78 -15.74 9.18
N ASP A 458 -17.02 -15.83 10.48
CA ASP A 458 -18.35 -15.76 11.06
C ASP A 458 -18.94 -14.34 11.09
N GLN A 459 -18.13 -13.31 10.79
CA GLN A 459 -18.56 -11.91 10.76
C GLN A 459 -19.78 -11.70 9.86
N LYS A 460 -19.82 -12.38 8.71
CA LYS A 460 -20.95 -12.30 7.77
C LYS A 460 -22.29 -12.71 8.39
N HIS A 461 -22.29 -13.55 9.42
CA HIS A 461 -23.50 -14.00 10.12
C HIS A 461 -23.94 -13.03 11.22
N LYS A 462 -23.06 -12.11 11.62
CA LYS A 462 -23.30 -11.09 12.65
C LYS A 462 -23.80 -9.76 12.06
N MET A 463 -23.57 -9.53 10.76
CA MET A 463 -23.99 -8.31 10.07
C MET A 463 -25.51 -8.18 9.97
N LYS A 464 -26.03 -6.99 10.29
CA LYS A 464 -27.43 -6.61 10.18
C LYS A 464 -27.56 -5.27 9.46
N LEU A 465 -28.59 -5.13 8.65
CA LEU A 465 -28.98 -3.86 8.05
C LEU A 465 -29.35 -2.85 9.15
N VAL A 466 -28.90 -1.60 9.04
CA VAL A 466 -29.18 -0.54 10.02
C VAL A 466 -29.97 0.62 9.43
#